data_AF-A0A8J7G4U0-F1
#
_entry.id   AF-A0A8J7G4U0-F1
#
_cell.length_a   1.000
_cell.length_b   1.000
_cell.length_c   1.000
_cell.angle_alpha   90.00
_cell.angle_beta   90.00
_cell.angle_gamma   90.00
#
_symmetry.space_group_name_H-M   'P 1'
#
loop_
_entity.id
_entity.type
_entity.pdbx_description
1 polymer ?
#
loop_
_entity_poly.entity_id
_entity_poly.type
_entity_poly.pdbx_seq_one_letter_code
_entity_poly.pdbx_strand_id
1 'polypeptide(L)'
;MFTDYLKPVSKELQDFAKSCNSFCLGASLSFEKNTLLDNSSEVIFNKIAFIGVQENRSKTTDELDELYFDLVRRSFYELNKGNWYIPMYDFGDLIPDGYKNTSGEIFTKVLKDLLKQKYFVIILGGSPSMAYYQYRAYDEIFKNINYFTVDEKLRFGNEIHYPNNDNFLTKIITSQPLNLLGFSNIGYQTYFTAQEELDLLDQLNFDALRLGEISASIKEVEPLTREANAGMINLNSIEYNYFQSTQDFSPNGFNSREICGVAKYIGSSNVLSSIYIANYIEKYKKVDHLLLSQILWYVVDGKNHRPEIKSFDDEQYFDKFFVPSDIHIFIFYYNRHSDQWWIEIKTEGEDGIKCLIPCSKKDYTKALEGEIPDKWWKYFKKFY
;
A
#
# COMPACT_ATOMS: atom_id res chain seq x y z
N MET A 1 8.12 7.51 23.51
CA MET A 1 8.60 6.51 22.53
C MET A 1 7.36 5.88 21.88
N PHE A 2 7.36 5.51 20.60
CA PHE A 2 6.15 4.94 19.97
C PHE A 2 5.56 3.73 20.74
N THR A 3 6.41 2.95 21.40
CA THR A 3 6.04 1.81 22.25
C THR A 3 5.13 2.18 23.42
N ASP A 4 5.18 3.42 23.91
CA ASP A 4 4.36 3.88 25.03
C ASP A 4 2.88 4.00 24.64
N TYR A 5 2.59 4.01 23.33
CA TYR A 5 1.25 4.09 22.76
C TYR A 5 0.72 2.74 22.27
N LEU A 6 1.51 1.67 22.41
CA LEU A 6 1.16 0.33 21.93
C LEU A 6 0.99 -0.62 23.11
N LYS A 7 -0.13 -1.34 23.12
CA LYS A 7 -0.30 -2.52 23.95
C LYS A 7 0.51 -3.66 23.31
N PRO A 8 1.51 -4.23 24.00
CA PRO A 8 2.33 -5.29 23.42
C PRO A 8 1.48 -6.55 23.15
N VAL A 9 1.94 -7.37 22.21
CA VAL A 9 1.37 -8.70 21.97
C VAL A 9 1.32 -9.49 23.28
N SER A 10 0.21 -10.17 23.54
CA SER A 10 0.00 -10.91 24.78
C SER A 10 1.09 -11.96 25.01
N LYS A 11 1.46 -12.20 26.27
CA LYS A 11 2.51 -13.17 26.62
C LYS A 11 2.20 -14.57 26.08
N GLU A 12 0.93 -14.97 26.14
CA GLU A 12 0.44 -16.23 25.58
C GLU A 12 0.73 -16.33 24.07
N LEU A 13 0.46 -15.28 23.30
CA LEU A 13 0.67 -15.30 21.86
C LEU A 13 2.16 -15.23 21.49
N GLN A 14 2.98 -14.54 22.29
CA GLN A 14 4.44 -14.58 22.14
C GLN A 14 5.02 -15.97 22.41
N ASP A 15 4.54 -16.64 23.47
CA ASP A 15 4.98 -17.98 23.83
C ASP A 15 4.51 -19.00 22.78
N PHE A 16 3.30 -18.84 22.26
CA PHE A 16 2.81 -19.58 21.11
C PHE A 16 3.73 -19.40 19.89
N ALA A 17 4.06 -18.17 19.51
CA ALA A 17 4.93 -17.87 18.36
C ALA A 17 6.30 -18.56 18.48
N LYS A 18 6.89 -18.53 19.68
CA LYS A 18 8.17 -19.19 19.98
C LYS A 18 8.06 -20.73 20.01
N SER A 19 6.88 -21.26 20.29
CA SER A 19 6.61 -22.71 20.24
C SER A 19 6.43 -23.26 18.83
N CYS A 20 6.18 -22.39 17.84
CA CYS A 20 6.09 -22.81 16.45
C CYS A 20 7.40 -23.44 15.96
N ASN A 21 7.33 -24.24 14.90
CA ASN A 21 8.52 -24.81 14.27
C ASN A 21 9.51 -23.69 13.89
N SER A 22 10.82 -23.95 13.98
CA SER A 22 11.87 -22.99 13.58
C SER A 22 11.74 -22.46 12.15
N PHE A 23 11.03 -23.18 11.26
CA PHE A 23 10.73 -22.74 9.91
C PHE A 23 9.51 -21.79 9.83
N CYS A 24 8.74 -21.64 10.90
CA CYS A 24 7.57 -20.76 10.95
C CYS A 24 7.96 -19.30 11.22
N LEU A 25 7.08 -18.39 10.81
CA LEU A 25 7.20 -16.95 11.04
C LEU A 25 7.29 -16.59 12.52
N GLY A 26 6.46 -17.21 13.36
CA GLY A 26 6.40 -16.96 14.81
C GLY A 26 7.76 -17.12 15.49
N ALA A 27 8.52 -18.16 15.10
CA ALA A 27 9.82 -18.45 15.68
C ALA A 27 10.91 -17.43 15.27
N SER A 28 10.69 -16.69 14.17
CA SER A 28 11.61 -15.67 13.65
C SER A 28 11.23 -14.24 14.03
N LEU A 29 10.06 -14.02 14.63
CA LEU A 29 9.55 -12.71 15.01
C LEU A 29 10.14 -12.25 16.35
N SER A 30 10.47 -10.97 16.42
CA SER A 30 10.84 -10.30 17.68
C SER A 30 9.65 -9.48 18.20
N PHE A 31 9.40 -9.56 19.50
CA PHE A 31 8.33 -8.79 20.17
C PHE A 31 8.87 -7.61 20.99
N GLU A 32 10.19 -7.51 21.08
CA GLU A 32 10.90 -6.46 21.81
C GLU A 32 11.74 -5.64 20.85
N LYS A 33 11.99 -4.38 21.20
CA LYS A 33 12.84 -3.50 20.41
C LYS A 33 14.28 -3.98 20.50
N ASN A 34 14.86 -4.41 19.38
CA ASN A 34 16.32 -4.43 19.24
C ASN A 34 16.79 -3.09 18.70
N THR A 35 17.41 -2.30 19.59
CA THR A 35 17.93 -0.96 19.29
C THR A 35 19.24 -1.06 18.52
N LEU A 36 19.19 -1.53 17.27
CA LEU A 36 20.28 -1.29 16.33
C LEU A 36 19.97 0.02 15.62
N LEU A 37 20.60 1.10 16.11
CA LEU A 37 20.70 2.37 15.41
C LEU A 37 21.49 2.12 14.13
N ASP A 38 20.80 2.19 12.99
CA ASP A 38 21.45 2.13 11.70
C ASP A 38 21.77 3.58 11.27
N ASN A 39 23.05 3.93 11.32
CA ASN A 39 23.57 5.25 10.94
C ASN A 39 23.77 5.41 9.42
N SER A 40 23.26 4.48 8.61
CA SER A 40 23.33 4.58 7.14
C SER A 40 22.58 5.81 6.61
N SER A 41 23.12 6.48 5.60
CA SER A 41 22.46 7.59 4.90
C SER A 41 21.43 7.12 3.86
N GLU A 42 21.36 5.82 3.57
CA GLU A 42 20.43 5.25 2.59
C GLU A 42 19.05 5.01 3.19
N VAL A 43 17.98 5.38 2.47
CA VAL A 43 16.58 5.14 2.86
C VAL A 43 16.17 3.71 2.50
N ILE A 44 16.90 2.71 2.99
CA ILE A 44 16.51 1.32 2.79
C ILE A 44 15.76 0.85 4.04
N PHE A 45 14.46 0.63 3.89
CA PHE A 45 13.60 0.03 4.90
C PHE A 45 13.93 -1.46 5.05
N ASN A 46 14.96 -1.75 5.86
CA ASN A 46 15.53 -3.09 6.06
C ASN A 46 15.05 -3.77 7.35
N LYS A 47 13.94 -3.31 7.93
CA LYS A 47 13.25 -3.95 9.06
C LYS A 47 11.76 -3.91 8.78
N ILE A 48 11.03 -4.96 9.12
CA ILE A 48 9.56 -5.00 8.99
C ILE A 48 8.95 -4.88 10.37
N ALA A 49 7.99 -3.97 10.53
CA ALA A 49 7.21 -3.80 11.74
C ALA A 49 5.74 -4.15 11.47
N PHE A 50 5.16 -4.99 12.31
CA PHE A 50 3.73 -5.22 12.38
C PHE A 50 3.16 -4.43 13.55
N ILE A 51 2.08 -3.70 13.29
CA ILE A 51 1.25 -3.07 14.31
C ILE A 51 -0.23 -3.30 13.99
N GLY A 52 -1.06 -3.45 15.02
CA GLY A 52 -2.51 -3.38 14.89
C GLY A 52 -3.03 -2.00 15.27
N VAL A 53 -4.09 -1.55 14.61
CA VAL A 53 -4.84 -0.34 14.92
C VAL A 53 -6.29 -0.74 15.10
N GLN A 54 -6.71 -0.83 16.36
CA GLN A 54 -8.04 -1.34 16.72
C GLN A 54 -9.16 -0.30 16.53
N GLU A 55 -8.85 0.90 16.04
CA GLU A 55 -9.84 1.94 15.77
C GLU A 55 -10.75 1.51 14.62
N ASN A 56 -12.03 1.24 14.91
CA ASN A 56 -13.01 0.73 13.96
C ASN A 56 -14.32 1.55 13.92
N ARG A 57 -14.39 2.70 14.61
CA ARG A 57 -15.57 3.58 14.56
C ARG A 57 -15.81 4.08 13.14
N SER A 58 -17.08 4.09 12.73
CA SER A 58 -17.51 4.52 11.41
C SER A 58 -18.23 5.87 11.48
N LYS A 59 -18.86 6.31 10.38
CA LYS A 59 -19.74 7.49 10.38
C LYS A 59 -21.15 7.17 10.90
N THR A 60 -21.58 5.92 10.72
CA THR A 60 -22.93 5.44 11.07
C THR A 60 -23.01 5.01 12.53
N THR A 61 -21.88 4.63 13.12
CA THR A 61 -21.74 4.21 14.50
C THR A 61 -20.53 4.88 15.12
N ASP A 62 -20.74 5.72 16.13
CA ASP A 62 -19.68 6.18 17.05
C ASP A 62 -19.31 5.08 18.07
N GLU A 63 -19.93 3.89 17.95
CA GLU A 63 -19.66 2.72 18.76
C GLU A 63 -18.37 2.03 18.32
N LEU A 64 -17.54 1.71 19.30
CA LEU A 64 -16.32 0.94 19.11
C LEU A 64 -16.67 -0.54 19.25
N ASP A 65 -16.58 -1.30 18.16
CA ASP A 65 -16.73 -2.75 18.23
C ASP A 65 -15.47 -3.37 18.84
N GLU A 66 -15.61 -4.53 19.50
CA GLU A 66 -14.43 -5.28 19.94
C GLU A 66 -13.64 -5.79 18.73
N LEU A 67 -12.38 -5.38 18.62
CA LEU A 67 -11.48 -5.76 17.55
C LEU A 67 -10.16 -6.30 18.12
N TYR A 68 -9.88 -7.55 17.82
CA TYR A 68 -8.64 -8.22 18.20
C TYR A 68 -7.98 -8.80 16.95
N PHE A 69 -6.65 -8.79 16.92
CA PHE A 69 -5.88 -9.38 15.82
C PHE A 69 -5.24 -10.71 16.21
N ASP A 70 -5.49 -11.24 17.41
CA ASP A 70 -4.85 -12.44 17.96
C ASP A 70 -5.05 -13.68 17.07
N LEU A 71 -6.23 -13.90 16.51
CA LEU A 71 -6.50 -15.07 15.65
C LEU A 71 -5.83 -14.96 14.27
N VAL A 72 -5.74 -13.74 13.73
CA VAL A 72 -4.97 -13.44 12.52
C VAL A 72 -3.49 -13.64 12.79
N ARG A 73 -2.96 -13.07 13.88
CA ARG A 73 -1.57 -13.24 14.30
C ARG A 73 -1.21 -14.70 14.53
N ARG A 74 -2.04 -15.46 15.24
CA ARG A 74 -1.85 -16.90 15.45
C ARG A 74 -1.72 -17.63 14.11
N SER A 75 -2.65 -17.38 13.19
CA SER A 75 -2.64 -17.98 11.85
C SER A 75 -1.39 -17.57 11.05
N PHE A 76 -0.97 -16.31 11.14
CA PHE A 76 0.21 -15.77 10.47
C PHE A 76 1.51 -16.36 11.03
N TYR A 77 1.63 -16.50 12.35
CA TYR A 77 2.81 -17.03 13.02
C TYR A 77 3.05 -18.50 12.70
N GLU A 78 1.99 -19.27 12.40
CA GLU A 78 2.09 -20.67 11.99
C GLU A 78 2.61 -20.85 10.56
N LEU A 79 2.50 -19.84 9.69
CA LEU A 79 2.95 -19.97 8.31
C LEU A 79 4.47 -20.12 8.24
N ASN A 80 4.94 -20.97 7.32
CA ASN A 80 6.36 -21.13 7.06
C ASN A 80 6.93 -19.82 6.49
N LYS A 81 8.09 -19.43 7.01
CA LYS A 81 8.90 -18.34 6.49
C LYS A 81 9.50 -18.74 5.14
N GLY A 82 9.51 -17.84 4.17
CA GLY A 82 10.29 -18.01 2.94
C GLY A 82 11.80 -17.83 3.16
N ASN A 83 12.57 -17.77 2.07
CA ASN A 83 14.01 -17.49 2.10
C ASN A 83 14.28 -15.99 2.37
N TRP A 84 13.88 -15.54 3.55
CA TRP A 84 13.84 -14.12 3.91
C TRP A 84 14.91 -13.78 4.95
N TYR A 85 15.54 -12.62 4.77
CA TYR A 85 16.64 -12.16 5.64
C TYR A 85 16.28 -10.90 6.43
N ILE A 86 15.21 -10.21 6.04
CA ILE A 86 14.80 -8.96 6.69
C ILE A 86 14.29 -9.26 8.11
N PRO A 87 14.84 -8.63 9.16
CA PRO A 87 14.33 -8.76 10.52
C PRO A 87 12.88 -8.26 10.66
N MET A 88 12.07 -9.01 11.40
CA MET A 88 10.64 -8.74 11.57
C MET A 88 10.28 -8.57 13.06
N TYR A 89 9.42 -7.58 13.33
CA TYR A 89 9.00 -7.22 14.68
C TYR A 89 7.48 -7.08 14.75
N ASP A 90 6.83 -7.63 15.77
CA ASP A 90 5.42 -7.33 16.08
C ASP A 90 5.35 -6.52 17.37
N PHE A 91 4.96 -5.24 17.24
CA PHE A 91 4.92 -4.32 18.37
C PHE A 91 3.56 -4.27 19.07
N GLY A 92 2.60 -5.11 18.65
CA GLY A 92 1.27 -5.15 19.25
C GLY A 92 0.32 -4.10 18.66
N ASP A 93 -0.57 -3.59 19.49
CA ASP A 93 -1.77 -2.87 19.05
C ASP A 93 -1.87 -1.46 19.64
N LEU A 94 -2.25 -0.51 18.79
CA LEU A 94 -2.76 0.78 19.22
C LEU A 94 -4.22 0.60 19.65
N ILE A 95 -4.48 0.93 20.93
CA ILE A 95 -5.81 0.88 21.52
C ILE A 95 -6.53 2.21 21.23
N PRO A 96 -7.80 2.20 20.80
CA PRO A 96 -8.53 3.41 20.48
C PRO A 96 -8.69 4.30 21.73
N ASP A 97 -8.58 5.60 21.53
CA ASP A 97 -8.88 6.59 22.56
C ASP A 97 -10.39 6.85 22.66
N GLY A 98 -10.84 7.66 23.62
CA GLY A 98 -12.23 8.10 23.72
C GLY A 98 -12.75 8.78 22.45
N TYR A 99 -11.88 9.39 21.65
CA TYR A 99 -12.24 10.05 20.39
C TYR A 99 -11.43 9.52 19.20
N LYS A 100 -12.12 9.25 18.09
CA LYS A 100 -11.52 8.70 16.86
C LYS A 100 -10.39 9.57 16.30
N ASN A 101 -10.55 10.89 16.36
CA ASN A 101 -9.52 11.82 15.91
C ASN A 101 -8.25 11.72 16.77
N THR A 102 -8.40 11.62 18.09
CA THR A 102 -7.28 11.41 19.01
C THR A 102 -6.56 10.08 18.72
N SER A 103 -7.30 8.99 18.48
CA SER A 103 -6.72 7.72 18.03
C SER A 103 -5.89 7.91 16.75
N GLY A 104 -6.41 8.66 15.78
CA GLY A 104 -5.74 8.97 14.52
C GLY A 104 -4.45 9.79 14.70
N GLU A 105 -4.46 10.79 15.60
CA GLU A 105 -3.27 11.59 15.94
C GLU A 105 -2.18 10.74 16.62
N ILE A 106 -2.57 9.84 17.54
CA ILE A 106 -1.65 8.89 18.18
C ILE A 106 -1.08 7.94 17.12
N PHE A 107 -1.92 7.41 16.23
CA PHE A 107 -1.50 6.54 15.14
C PHE A 107 -0.50 7.24 14.21
N THR A 108 -0.76 8.49 13.84
CA THR A 108 0.15 9.34 13.05
C THR A 108 1.53 9.44 13.72
N LYS A 109 1.56 9.67 15.04
CA LYS A 109 2.80 9.77 15.82
C LYS A 109 3.56 8.44 15.86
N VAL A 110 2.87 7.33 16.13
CA VAL A 110 3.48 5.99 16.17
C VAL A 110 4.09 5.62 14.82
N LEU A 111 3.32 5.81 13.74
CA LEU A 111 3.78 5.48 12.38
C LEU A 111 4.98 6.34 11.99
N LYS A 112 4.93 7.65 12.24
CA LYS A 112 6.04 8.58 11.97
C LYS A 112 7.32 8.17 12.70
N ASP A 113 7.24 7.78 13.97
CA ASP A 113 8.39 7.31 14.75
C ASP A 113 9.00 6.01 14.18
N LEU A 114 8.16 5.09 13.69
CA LEU A 114 8.60 3.85 13.03
C LEU A 114 9.27 4.13 11.67
N LEU A 115 8.67 5.01 10.87
CA LEU A 115 9.22 5.42 9.57
C LEU A 115 10.57 6.12 9.73
N LYS A 116 10.72 7.02 10.71
CA LYS A 116 12.02 7.65 11.05
C LYS A 116 13.09 6.64 11.49
N GLN A 117 12.68 5.49 12.02
CA GLN A 117 13.57 4.36 12.35
C GLN A 117 13.76 3.36 11.20
N LYS A 118 13.31 3.71 9.99
CA LYS A 118 13.42 2.92 8.76
C LYS A 118 12.76 1.54 8.84
N TYR A 119 11.62 1.44 9.51
CA TYR A 119 10.76 0.26 9.41
C TYR A 119 9.84 0.34 8.20
N PHE A 120 9.73 -0.75 7.45
CA PHE A 120 8.60 -1.02 6.58
C PHE A 120 7.43 -1.48 7.45
N VAL A 121 6.37 -0.67 7.53
CA VAL A 121 5.29 -0.88 8.51
C VAL A 121 4.08 -1.52 7.84
N ILE A 122 3.75 -2.74 8.28
CA ILE A 122 2.52 -3.44 7.90
C ILE A 122 1.52 -3.24 9.04
N ILE A 123 0.38 -2.65 8.71
CA ILE A 123 -0.60 -2.20 9.70
C ILE A 123 -1.88 -3.01 9.51
N LEU A 124 -2.31 -3.73 10.54
CA LEU A 124 -3.62 -4.39 10.60
C LEU A 124 -4.64 -3.42 11.18
N GLY A 125 -5.79 -3.27 10.52
CA GLY A 125 -6.67 -2.13 10.75
C GLY A 125 -8.15 -2.44 10.80
N GLY A 126 -8.85 -1.69 11.65
CA GLY A 126 -10.30 -1.54 11.61
C GLY A 126 -10.73 -0.52 10.54
N SER A 127 -10.90 0.74 10.90
CA SER A 127 -11.54 1.74 10.04
C SER A 127 -10.70 2.15 8.82
N PRO A 128 -11.25 2.10 7.58
CA PRO A 128 -10.61 2.66 6.39
C PRO A 128 -10.21 4.13 6.51
N SER A 129 -10.94 4.92 7.30
CA SER A 129 -10.61 6.34 7.51
C SER A 129 -9.23 6.58 8.16
N MET A 130 -8.64 5.55 8.78
CA MET A 130 -7.27 5.64 9.30
C MET A 130 -6.24 5.84 8.19
N ALA A 131 -6.57 5.55 6.92
CA ALA A 131 -5.76 5.90 5.76
C ALA A 131 -5.39 7.40 5.70
N TYR A 132 -6.29 8.29 6.11
CA TYR A 132 -5.97 9.72 6.20
C TYR A 132 -4.80 9.96 7.19
N TYR A 133 -4.88 9.41 8.39
CA TYR A 133 -3.83 9.57 9.40
C TYR A 133 -2.52 8.84 9.02
N GLN A 134 -2.63 7.69 8.33
CA GLN A 134 -1.47 7.03 7.73
C GLN A 134 -0.75 7.97 6.77
N TYR A 135 -1.49 8.62 5.87
CA TYR A 135 -0.96 9.60 4.93
C TYR A 135 -0.32 10.79 5.65
N ARG A 136 -0.98 11.34 6.69
CA ARG A 136 -0.45 12.48 7.47
C ARG A 136 0.84 12.17 8.22
N ALA A 137 1.15 10.91 8.49
CA ALA A 137 2.43 10.54 9.12
C ALA A 137 3.66 10.90 8.25
N TYR A 138 3.44 11.13 6.95
CA TYR A 138 4.48 11.43 5.97
C TYR A 138 4.77 12.93 5.81
N ASP A 139 3.96 13.83 6.39
CA ASP A 139 4.05 15.28 6.18
C ASP A 139 5.45 15.86 6.44
N GLU A 140 6.16 15.33 7.43
CA GLU A 140 7.51 15.77 7.80
C GLU A 140 8.62 14.83 7.28
N ILE A 141 8.27 13.81 6.50
CA ILE A 141 9.20 12.80 5.98
C ILE A 141 9.43 13.01 4.48
N PHE A 142 8.36 13.21 3.72
CA PHE A 142 8.41 13.43 2.28
C PHE A 142 7.69 14.72 1.92
N LYS A 143 8.31 15.50 1.03
CA LYS A 143 7.71 16.72 0.50
C LYS A 143 6.54 16.43 -0.45
N ASN A 144 6.68 15.36 -1.22
CA ASN A 144 5.72 14.89 -2.21
C ASN A 144 5.40 13.43 -1.91
N ILE A 145 4.12 13.12 -1.80
CA ILE A 145 3.64 11.79 -1.42
C ILE A 145 2.85 11.19 -2.57
N ASN A 146 3.21 9.98 -2.96
CA ASN A 146 2.42 9.11 -3.80
C ASN A 146 1.69 8.10 -2.92
N TYR A 147 0.37 8.03 -3.04
CA TYR A 147 -0.48 7.17 -2.21
C TYR A 147 -1.37 6.29 -3.09
N PHE A 148 -1.61 5.03 -2.70
CA PHE A 148 -2.58 4.19 -3.40
C PHE A 148 -3.61 3.57 -2.48
N THR A 149 -4.74 3.19 -3.04
CA THR A 149 -5.77 2.38 -2.39
C THR A 149 -6.10 1.17 -3.24
N VAL A 150 -6.27 0.01 -2.61
CA VAL A 150 -6.96 -1.15 -3.19
C VAL A 150 -8.35 -1.16 -2.57
N ASP A 151 -9.36 -0.73 -3.32
CA ASP A 151 -10.72 -0.47 -2.82
C ASP A 151 -11.74 -0.61 -3.96
N GLU A 152 -12.95 -1.08 -3.64
CA GLU A 152 -14.04 -1.27 -4.59
C GLU A 152 -14.66 0.04 -5.10
N LYS A 153 -14.43 1.16 -4.41
CA LYS A 153 -14.97 2.47 -4.77
C LYS A 153 -14.04 3.62 -4.43
N LEU A 154 -14.30 4.77 -5.05
CA LEU A 154 -13.63 6.03 -4.69
C LEU A 154 -14.27 6.63 -3.43
N ARG A 155 -13.47 7.28 -2.60
CA ARG A 155 -13.86 7.75 -1.26
C ARG A 155 -13.93 9.28 -1.23
N PHE A 156 -14.65 9.83 -2.21
CA PHE A 156 -14.87 11.26 -2.47
C PHE A 156 -16.10 11.84 -1.77
N GLY A 157 -16.53 11.24 -0.67
CA GLY A 157 -17.64 11.74 0.13
C GLY A 157 -17.44 13.20 0.58
N ASN A 158 -18.53 13.83 0.99
CA ASN A 158 -18.57 15.25 1.35
C ASN A 158 -17.44 15.63 2.32
N GLU A 159 -16.91 16.83 2.12
CA GLU A 159 -15.95 17.45 3.02
C GLU A 159 -16.65 17.79 4.35
N ILE A 160 -16.48 16.91 5.33
CA ILE A 160 -16.94 17.08 6.71
C ILE A 160 -15.69 17.43 7.55
N HIS A 161 -15.89 18.02 8.74
CA HIS A 161 -14.80 18.37 9.65
C HIS A 161 -13.80 17.23 9.90
N TYR A 162 -14.26 15.98 10.02
CA TYR A 162 -13.41 14.82 10.33
C TYR A 162 -13.40 13.76 9.20
N PRO A 163 -12.26 13.05 9.01
CA PRO A 163 -12.17 11.95 8.07
C PRO A 163 -13.03 10.75 8.52
N ASN A 164 -13.71 10.14 7.57
CA ASN A 164 -14.54 8.95 7.74
C ASN A 164 -14.35 7.98 6.56
N ASN A 165 -15.04 6.84 6.62
CA ASN A 165 -14.87 5.73 5.67
C ASN A 165 -15.28 6.09 4.24
N ASP A 166 -16.02 7.19 4.03
CA ASP A 166 -16.48 7.61 2.71
C ASP A 166 -15.77 8.87 2.17
N ASN A 167 -15.06 9.65 3.00
CA ASN A 167 -14.48 10.94 2.59
C ASN A 167 -12.97 11.10 2.84
N PHE A 168 -12.26 10.06 3.27
CA PHE A 168 -10.86 10.21 3.63
C PHE A 168 -10.00 10.68 2.45
N LEU A 169 -10.34 10.30 1.21
CA LEU A 169 -9.61 10.76 0.01
C LEU A 169 -9.86 12.25 -0.24
N THR A 170 -11.10 12.72 -0.10
CA THR A 170 -11.42 14.17 -0.10
C THR A 170 -10.53 14.90 0.91
N LYS A 171 -10.42 14.39 2.14
CA LYS A 171 -9.58 15.01 3.17
C LYS A 171 -8.10 15.02 2.83
N ILE A 172 -7.56 13.95 2.24
CA ILE A 172 -6.17 13.91 1.76
C ILE A 172 -5.94 15.02 0.72
N ILE A 173 -6.89 15.24 -0.19
CA ILE A 173 -6.74 16.21 -1.29
C ILE A 173 -6.95 17.66 -0.82
N THR A 174 -7.84 17.92 0.14
CA THR A 174 -8.20 19.31 0.51
C THR A 174 -7.50 19.84 1.78
N SER A 175 -6.96 18.97 2.64
CA SER A 175 -6.46 19.37 3.96
C SER A 175 -4.96 19.66 3.95
N GLN A 176 -4.55 20.85 4.40
CA GLN A 176 -3.14 21.29 4.43
C GLN A 176 -2.25 20.41 5.34
N PRO A 177 -0.98 20.13 4.97
CA PRO A 177 -0.31 20.58 3.76
C PRO A 177 -0.78 19.79 2.53
N LEU A 178 -0.80 20.45 1.37
CA LEU A 178 -1.16 19.85 0.09
C LEU A 178 0.07 19.20 -0.56
N ASN A 179 0.48 18.05 -0.04
CA ASN A 179 1.68 17.30 -0.43
C ASN A 179 1.38 16.01 -1.22
N LEU A 180 0.13 15.78 -1.64
CA LEU A 180 -0.24 14.64 -2.48
C LEU A 180 0.20 14.91 -3.93
N LEU A 181 1.22 14.20 -4.39
CA LEU A 181 1.72 14.29 -5.76
C LEU A 181 0.99 13.33 -6.71
N GLY A 182 0.75 12.11 -6.23
CA GLY A 182 0.18 11.03 -7.02
C GLY A 182 -0.79 10.22 -6.21
N PHE A 183 -1.92 9.86 -6.83
CA PHE A 183 -2.87 8.93 -6.26
C PHE A 183 -3.27 7.88 -7.29
N SER A 184 -3.43 6.65 -6.83
CA SER A 184 -3.95 5.55 -7.64
C SER A 184 -4.99 4.74 -6.86
N ASN A 185 -6.19 4.56 -7.42
CA ASN A 185 -7.15 3.58 -6.90
C ASN A 185 -7.13 2.30 -7.73
N ILE A 186 -7.05 1.16 -7.07
CA ILE A 186 -6.87 -0.16 -7.67
C ILE A 186 -8.07 -1.03 -7.30
N GLY A 187 -8.79 -1.56 -8.29
CA GLY A 187 -9.90 -2.47 -8.07
C GLY A 187 -11.28 -1.82 -7.95
N TYR A 188 -11.43 -0.56 -8.39
CA TYR A 188 -12.75 0.07 -8.36
C TYR A 188 -13.74 -0.68 -9.26
N GLN A 189 -15.01 -0.58 -8.90
CA GLN A 189 -16.13 -1.18 -9.62
C GLN A 189 -17.06 -0.04 -10.07
N THR A 190 -17.30 0.06 -11.38
CA THR A 190 -18.03 1.18 -11.99
C THR A 190 -19.43 1.42 -11.41
N TYR A 191 -20.11 0.38 -10.95
CA TYR A 191 -21.44 0.55 -10.33
C TYR A 191 -21.40 1.12 -8.90
N PHE A 192 -20.21 1.21 -8.27
CA PHE A 192 -20.01 1.89 -6.99
C PHE A 192 -19.33 3.26 -7.15
N THR A 193 -18.99 3.67 -8.37
CA THR A 193 -18.18 4.86 -8.64
C THR A 193 -18.90 5.74 -9.64
N ALA A 194 -19.20 6.98 -9.27
CA ALA A 194 -19.85 7.92 -10.18
C ALA A 194 -18.89 8.37 -11.29
N GLN A 195 -19.41 8.69 -12.47
CA GLN A 195 -18.56 9.13 -13.58
C GLN A 195 -17.87 10.45 -13.25
N GLU A 196 -18.56 11.33 -12.53
CA GLU A 196 -18.03 12.61 -12.05
C GLU A 196 -16.83 12.42 -11.11
N GLU A 197 -16.78 11.33 -10.33
CA GLU A 197 -15.62 11.00 -9.49
C GLU A 197 -14.42 10.53 -10.32
N LEU A 198 -14.65 9.81 -11.42
CA LEU A 198 -13.61 9.40 -12.36
C LEU A 198 -13.06 10.60 -13.13
N ASP A 199 -13.96 11.48 -13.59
CA ASP A 199 -13.59 12.71 -14.29
C ASP A 199 -12.77 13.63 -13.37
N LEU A 200 -13.12 13.70 -12.07
CA LEU A 200 -12.33 14.42 -11.07
C LEU A 200 -10.93 13.82 -10.90
N LEU A 201 -10.78 12.48 -10.85
CA LEU A 201 -9.46 11.86 -10.79
C LEU A 201 -8.62 12.19 -12.02
N ASP A 202 -9.21 12.17 -13.22
CA ASP A 202 -8.49 12.50 -14.45
C ASP A 202 -8.06 13.98 -14.47
N GLN A 203 -8.92 14.90 -14.02
CA GLN A 203 -8.58 16.31 -13.85
C GLN A 203 -7.42 16.54 -12.87
N LEU A 204 -7.35 15.72 -11.81
CA LEU A 204 -6.24 15.73 -10.84
C LEU A 204 -5.00 14.96 -11.33
N ASN A 205 -5.03 14.41 -12.55
CA ASN A 205 -4.00 13.56 -13.13
C ASN A 205 -3.66 12.36 -12.21
N PHE A 206 -4.69 11.75 -11.63
CA PHE A 206 -4.60 10.53 -10.82
C PHE A 206 -5.04 9.30 -11.62
N ASP A 207 -4.69 8.13 -11.10
CA ASP A 207 -4.95 6.86 -11.77
C ASP A 207 -6.08 6.08 -11.09
N ALA A 208 -6.87 5.39 -11.91
CA ALA A 208 -7.88 4.45 -11.44
C ALA A 208 -7.81 3.20 -12.33
N LEU A 209 -7.57 2.04 -11.71
CA LEU A 209 -7.52 0.75 -12.39
C LEU A 209 -8.73 -0.08 -11.99
N ARG A 210 -9.56 -0.43 -12.98
CA ARG A 210 -10.81 -1.14 -12.73
C ARG A 210 -10.55 -2.61 -12.40
N LEU A 211 -11.37 -3.20 -11.52
CA LEU A 211 -11.27 -4.62 -11.16
C LEU A 211 -11.18 -5.55 -12.38
N GLY A 212 -12.01 -5.32 -13.41
CA GLY A 212 -12.02 -6.16 -14.62
C GLY A 212 -10.70 -6.16 -15.41
N GLU A 213 -9.94 -5.06 -15.36
CA GLU A 213 -8.61 -5.00 -15.99
C GLU A 213 -7.58 -5.80 -15.20
N ILE A 214 -7.70 -5.78 -13.86
CA ILE A 214 -6.81 -6.53 -12.96
C ILE A 214 -7.07 -8.03 -13.08
N SER A 215 -8.34 -8.44 -13.17
CA SER A 215 -8.70 -9.85 -13.40
C SER A 215 -8.18 -10.38 -14.73
N ALA A 216 -8.04 -9.52 -15.75
CA ALA A 216 -7.41 -9.89 -17.01
C ALA A 216 -5.88 -9.98 -16.89
N SER A 217 -5.26 -9.03 -16.17
CA SER A 217 -3.81 -9.02 -15.91
C SER A 217 -3.47 -8.34 -14.60
N ILE A 218 -3.15 -9.15 -13.59
CA ILE A 218 -2.71 -8.64 -12.28
C ILE A 218 -1.39 -7.85 -12.33
N LYS A 219 -0.61 -8.01 -13.42
CA LYS A 219 0.65 -7.28 -13.64
C LYS A 219 0.43 -5.77 -13.71
N GLU A 220 -0.76 -5.30 -14.12
CA GLU A 220 -1.05 -3.86 -14.22
C GLU A 220 -1.04 -3.13 -12.87
N VAL A 221 -1.08 -3.87 -11.75
CA VAL A 221 -0.96 -3.33 -10.38
C VAL A 221 0.45 -2.84 -10.08
N GLU A 222 1.45 -3.52 -10.65
CA GLU A 222 2.85 -3.28 -10.30
C GLU A 222 3.30 -1.84 -10.61
N PRO A 223 3.02 -1.26 -11.80
CA PRO A 223 3.44 0.11 -12.09
C PRO A 223 2.76 1.18 -11.23
N LEU A 224 1.57 0.91 -10.66
CA LEU A 224 0.84 1.85 -9.79
C LEU A 224 1.39 1.86 -8.36
N THR A 225 2.01 0.77 -7.93
CA THR A 225 2.50 0.59 -6.55
C THR A 225 4.01 0.82 -6.44
N ARG A 226 4.74 0.79 -7.57
CA ARG A 226 6.22 0.91 -7.62
C ARG A 226 6.76 2.19 -6.98
N GLU A 227 6.09 3.32 -7.20
CA GLU A 227 6.52 4.65 -6.71
C GLU A 227 5.68 5.19 -5.55
N ALA A 228 4.73 4.40 -5.04
CA ALA A 228 3.95 4.81 -3.90
C ALA A 228 4.76 4.76 -2.60
N ASN A 229 4.65 5.80 -1.78
CA ASN A 229 5.31 5.87 -0.47
C ASN A 229 4.51 5.10 0.59
N ALA A 230 3.19 5.14 0.48
CA ALA A 230 2.23 4.46 1.33
C ALA A 230 0.99 4.00 0.54
N GLY A 231 0.23 3.09 1.13
CA GLY A 231 -1.09 2.77 0.61
C GLY A 231 -1.94 1.96 1.58
N MET A 232 -3.15 1.65 1.13
CA MET A 232 -4.13 0.88 1.87
C MET A 232 -4.69 -0.26 1.02
N ILE A 233 -4.95 -1.41 1.63
CA ILE A 233 -5.83 -2.46 1.11
C ILE A 233 -7.10 -2.47 1.95
N ASN A 234 -8.24 -2.13 1.35
CA ASN A 234 -9.53 -2.27 1.98
C ASN A 234 -10.07 -3.68 1.75
N LEU A 235 -10.35 -4.42 2.83
CA LEU A 235 -10.82 -5.80 2.73
C LEU A 235 -12.22 -5.94 2.12
N ASN A 236 -13.01 -4.86 2.02
CA ASN A 236 -14.26 -4.85 1.24
C ASN A 236 -14.05 -5.10 -0.25
N SER A 237 -12.84 -4.86 -0.77
CA SER A 237 -12.53 -5.11 -2.17
C SER A 237 -12.48 -6.60 -2.53
N ILE A 238 -12.48 -7.49 -1.53
CA ILE A 238 -12.47 -8.94 -1.69
C ILE A 238 -13.92 -9.44 -1.85
N GLU A 239 -14.15 -10.35 -2.78
CA GLU A 239 -15.47 -10.95 -2.96
C GLU A 239 -15.92 -11.72 -1.70
N TYR A 240 -17.20 -11.58 -1.34
CA TYR A 240 -17.83 -12.17 -0.15
C TYR A 240 -17.63 -13.68 0.01
N ASN A 241 -17.55 -14.42 -1.10
CA ASN A 241 -17.31 -15.87 -1.06
C ASN A 241 -15.92 -16.23 -0.52
N TYR A 242 -14.95 -15.31 -0.60
CA TYR A 242 -13.59 -15.51 -0.15
C TYR A 242 -13.27 -14.83 1.19
N PHE A 243 -13.99 -13.77 1.56
CA PHE A 243 -13.74 -13.05 2.80
C PHE A 243 -15.00 -12.42 3.38
N GLN A 244 -15.31 -12.71 4.65
CA GLN A 244 -16.56 -12.30 5.31
C GLN A 244 -16.31 -11.50 6.60
N SER A 245 -15.07 -11.33 7.00
CA SER A 245 -14.63 -10.62 8.22
C SER A 245 -14.39 -9.13 7.95
N THR A 246 -15.37 -8.51 7.29
CA THR A 246 -15.42 -7.08 6.94
C THR A 246 -16.80 -6.50 7.20
N GLN A 247 -16.94 -5.17 7.30
CA GLN A 247 -18.19 -4.47 7.60
C GLN A 247 -19.19 -4.55 6.44
N ASP A 248 -18.75 -4.22 5.22
CA ASP A 248 -19.61 -4.25 4.03
C ASP A 248 -19.25 -5.44 3.14
N PHE A 249 -20.25 -6.01 2.48
CA PHE A 249 -20.04 -7.15 1.58
C PHE A 249 -20.34 -6.75 0.15
N SER A 250 -19.51 -7.25 -0.76
CA SER A 250 -19.80 -7.23 -2.19
C SER A 250 -19.82 -8.65 -2.75
N PRO A 251 -20.81 -9.00 -3.60
CA PRO A 251 -20.81 -10.27 -4.29
C PRO A 251 -19.68 -10.38 -5.32
N ASN A 252 -19.09 -9.26 -5.75
CA ASN A 252 -17.95 -9.24 -6.68
C ASN A 252 -16.79 -8.46 -6.07
N GLY A 253 -15.58 -8.92 -6.33
CA GLY A 253 -14.35 -8.36 -5.80
C GLY A 253 -13.16 -9.23 -6.20
N PHE A 254 -12.00 -8.97 -5.60
CA PHE A 254 -10.86 -9.85 -5.76
C PHE A 254 -11.17 -11.23 -5.19
N ASN A 255 -10.79 -12.27 -5.94
CA ASN A 255 -10.70 -13.60 -5.35
C ASN A 255 -9.44 -13.75 -4.49
N SER A 256 -9.36 -14.84 -3.73
CA SER A 256 -8.24 -15.10 -2.81
C SER A 256 -6.86 -15.09 -3.48
N ARG A 257 -6.75 -15.57 -4.72
CA ARG A 257 -5.47 -15.59 -5.46
C ARG A 257 -5.09 -14.22 -5.98
N GLU A 258 -6.06 -13.46 -6.47
CA GLU A 258 -5.83 -12.10 -6.98
C GLU A 258 -5.36 -11.18 -5.85
N ILE A 259 -6.04 -11.15 -4.71
CA ILE A 259 -5.63 -10.25 -3.61
C ILE A 259 -4.23 -10.60 -3.07
N CYS A 260 -3.87 -11.89 -3.03
CA CYS A 260 -2.52 -12.32 -2.68
C CYS A 260 -1.47 -11.88 -3.71
N GLY A 261 -1.80 -11.92 -5.00
CA GLY A 261 -0.92 -11.41 -6.06
C GLY A 261 -0.75 -9.90 -6.00
N VAL A 262 -1.83 -9.16 -5.71
CA VAL A 262 -1.81 -7.70 -5.48
C VAL A 262 -0.88 -7.38 -4.31
N ALA A 263 -1.05 -8.09 -3.19
CA ALA A 263 -0.22 -7.95 -2.00
C ALA A 263 1.28 -8.21 -2.29
N LYS A 264 1.60 -9.19 -3.13
CA LYS A 264 2.98 -9.46 -3.55
C LYS A 264 3.60 -8.31 -4.36
N TYR A 265 2.86 -7.73 -5.31
CA TYR A 265 3.35 -6.57 -6.07
C TYR A 265 3.55 -5.34 -5.18
N ILE A 266 2.60 -5.07 -4.29
CA ILE A 266 2.70 -4.02 -3.28
C ILE A 266 3.98 -4.18 -2.45
N GLY A 267 4.23 -5.38 -1.93
CA GLY A 267 5.42 -5.68 -1.13
C GLY A 267 6.73 -5.52 -1.90
N SER A 268 6.73 -5.81 -3.21
CA SER A 268 7.91 -5.77 -4.09
C SER A 268 8.40 -4.34 -4.41
N SER A 269 7.66 -3.32 -4.00
CA SER A 269 8.06 -1.92 -4.17
C SER A 269 9.32 -1.58 -3.37
N ASN A 270 10.26 -0.93 -4.06
CA ASN A 270 11.47 -0.38 -3.44
C ASN A 270 11.19 0.92 -2.66
N VAL A 271 10.08 1.62 -2.96
CA VAL A 271 9.73 2.92 -2.38
C VAL A 271 8.77 2.77 -1.19
N LEU A 272 7.87 1.79 -1.25
CA LEU A 272 6.82 1.63 -0.25
C LEU A 272 7.38 1.41 1.15
N SER A 273 6.88 2.21 2.08
CA SER A 273 7.33 2.24 3.48
C SER A 273 6.24 1.93 4.50
N SER A 274 4.96 2.02 4.13
CA SER A 274 3.86 1.46 4.93
C SER A 274 2.69 0.98 4.10
N ILE A 275 2.02 -0.07 4.57
CA ILE A 275 0.78 -0.60 3.99
C ILE A 275 -0.24 -0.83 5.09
N TYR A 276 -1.45 -0.30 4.91
CA TYR A 276 -2.56 -0.42 5.84
C TYR A 276 -3.60 -1.41 5.32
N ILE A 277 -3.84 -2.51 6.04
CA ILE A 277 -4.89 -3.46 5.69
C ILE A 277 -6.10 -3.14 6.55
N ALA A 278 -7.09 -2.52 5.92
CA ALA A 278 -8.24 -1.90 6.55
C ALA A 278 -9.51 -2.75 6.43
N ASN A 279 -10.50 -2.33 7.21
CA ASN A 279 -11.84 -2.88 7.31
C ASN A 279 -11.93 -4.30 7.85
N TYR A 280 -10.94 -4.72 8.64
CA TYR A 280 -11.05 -5.99 9.34
C TYR A 280 -12.02 -5.88 10.53
N ILE A 281 -12.93 -6.84 10.63
CA ILE A 281 -13.70 -7.08 11.86
C ILE A 281 -13.63 -8.55 12.23
N GLU A 282 -13.48 -8.83 13.53
CA GLU A 282 -13.38 -10.21 13.99
C GLU A 282 -14.76 -10.89 13.96
N LYS A 283 -14.89 -12.01 13.24
CA LYS A 283 -16.09 -12.85 13.15
C LYS A 283 -15.85 -14.32 13.50
N TYR A 284 -14.69 -14.61 14.08
CA TYR A 284 -14.22 -15.94 14.48
C TYR A 284 -14.19 -16.94 13.31
N LYS A 285 -13.89 -16.45 12.09
CA LYS A 285 -13.84 -17.25 10.87
C LYS A 285 -12.39 -17.60 10.53
N LYS A 286 -12.02 -18.85 10.83
CA LYS A 286 -10.68 -19.39 10.56
C LYS A 286 -10.21 -19.19 9.10
N VAL A 287 -11.10 -19.37 8.12
CA VAL A 287 -10.74 -19.20 6.71
C VAL A 287 -10.36 -17.75 6.39
N ASP A 288 -11.06 -16.78 6.96
CA ASP A 288 -10.75 -15.35 6.80
C ASP A 288 -9.44 -15.00 7.48
N HIS A 289 -9.17 -15.54 8.68
CA HIS A 289 -7.89 -15.37 9.37
C HIS A 289 -6.71 -15.91 8.54
N LEU A 290 -6.90 -17.08 7.91
CA LEU A 290 -5.90 -17.69 7.04
C LEU A 290 -5.67 -16.85 5.78
N LEU A 291 -6.72 -16.35 5.12
CA LEU A 291 -6.58 -15.50 3.94
C LEU A 291 -5.86 -14.19 4.29
N LEU A 292 -6.26 -13.52 5.37
CA LEU A 292 -5.58 -12.30 5.82
C LEU A 292 -4.11 -12.56 6.17
N SER A 293 -3.81 -13.71 6.79
CA SER A 293 -2.43 -14.14 7.05
C SER A 293 -1.63 -14.37 5.77
N GLN A 294 -2.26 -14.90 4.71
CA GLN A 294 -1.62 -15.06 3.40
C GLN A 294 -1.39 -13.72 2.71
N ILE A 295 -2.32 -12.76 2.80
CA ILE A 295 -2.13 -11.40 2.31
C ILE A 295 -0.89 -10.78 2.97
N LEU A 296 -0.81 -10.82 4.30
CA LEU A 296 0.37 -10.37 5.06
C LEU A 296 1.65 -11.08 4.60
N TRP A 297 1.59 -12.40 4.45
CA TRP A 297 2.71 -13.22 4.02
C TRP A 297 3.22 -12.79 2.63
N TYR A 298 2.33 -12.54 1.67
CA TYR A 298 2.72 -12.12 0.33
C TYR A 298 3.27 -10.69 0.28
N VAL A 299 2.81 -9.78 1.15
CA VAL A 299 3.45 -8.47 1.33
C VAL A 299 4.90 -8.66 1.79
N VAL A 300 5.14 -9.50 2.80
CA VAL A 300 6.49 -9.79 3.32
C VAL A 300 7.35 -10.48 2.27
N ASP A 301 6.79 -11.43 1.54
CA ASP A 301 7.48 -12.15 0.47
C ASP A 301 7.91 -11.20 -0.64
N GLY A 302 7.01 -10.32 -1.09
CA GLY A 302 7.33 -9.26 -2.04
C GLY A 302 8.47 -8.38 -1.54
N LYS A 303 8.44 -7.95 -0.27
CA LYS A 303 9.49 -7.08 0.29
C LYS A 303 10.87 -7.72 0.31
N ASN A 304 10.94 -9.04 0.51
CA ASN A 304 12.20 -9.79 0.49
C ASN A 304 12.69 -10.11 -0.93
N HIS A 305 11.79 -10.09 -1.92
CA HIS A 305 12.12 -10.38 -3.33
C HIS A 305 12.02 -9.14 -4.23
N ARG A 306 12.13 -7.94 -3.64
CA ARG A 306 12.12 -6.69 -4.40
C ARG A 306 13.28 -6.66 -5.40
N PRO A 307 13.07 -6.13 -6.62
CA PRO A 307 14.13 -6.03 -7.62
C PRO A 307 15.32 -5.21 -7.12
N GLU A 308 16.52 -5.59 -7.56
CA GLU A 308 17.73 -4.80 -7.32
C GLU A 308 17.60 -3.41 -7.94
N ILE A 309 18.03 -2.38 -7.21
CA ILE A 309 18.11 -1.01 -7.73
C ILE A 309 19.41 -0.89 -8.53
N LYS A 310 19.30 -0.61 -9.83
CA LYS A 310 20.42 -0.45 -10.76
C LYS A 310 20.29 0.86 -11.52
N SER A 311 21.41 1.35 -12.03
CA SER A 311 21.42 2.50 -12.93
C SER A 311 20.72 2.13 -14.25
N PHE A 312 19.89 3.02 -14.77
CA PHE A 312 19.23 2.86 -16.07
C PHE A 312 20.19 2.88 -17.27
N ASP A 313 21.46 3.23 -17.04
CA ASP A 313 22.53 3.14 -18.04
C ASP A 313 23.27 1.80 -17.99
N ASP A 314 22.91 0.89 -17.07
CA ASP A 314 23.47 -0.46 -17.02
C ASP A 314 22.84 -1.35 -18.12
N GLU A 315 23.56 -1.45 -19.23
CA GLU A 315 23.20 -2.27 -20.39
C GLU A 315 23.24 -3.79 -20.13
N GLN A 316 23.53 -4.27 -18.91
CA GLN A 316 23.30 -5.67 -18.54
C GLN A 316 21.88 -5.88 -17.99
N TYR A 317 21.29 -4.85 -17.39
CA TYR A 317 19.96 -4.91 -16.81
C TYR A 317 18.90 -4.34 -17.75
N PHE A 318 19.18 -3.21 -18.40
CA PHE A 318 18.19 -2.44 -19.13
C PHE A 318 18.35 -2.49 -20.64
N ASP A 319 17.24 -2.71 -21.34
CA ASP A 319 17.11 -2.47 -22.78
C ASP A 319 16.37 -1.14 -23.01
N LYS A 320 16.81 -0.36 -23.99
CA LYS A 320 16.18 0.92 -24.38
C LYS A 320 15.46 0.77 -25.72
N PHE A 321 14.18 1.14 -25.77
CA PHE A 321 13.36 1.10 -26.98
C PHE A 321 12.95 2.52 -27.38
N PHE A 322 13.17 2.88 -28.64
CA PHE A 322 12.78 4.16 -29.20
C PHE A 322 11.54 3.94 -30.07
N VAL A 323 10.44 4.59 -29.71
CA VAL A 323 9.15 4.49 -30.41
C VAL A 323 8.82 5.86 -30.99
N PRO A 324 9.10 6.09 -32.28
CA PRO A 324 8.74 7.33 -32.95
C PRO A 324 7.21 7.47 -33.03
N SER A 325 6.71 8.66 -32.70
CA SER A 325 5.34 9.10 -33.01
C SER A 325 5.39 10.42 -33.79
N ASP A 326 4.23 10.87 -34.28
CA ASP A 326 4.12 12.14 -35.03
C ASP A 326 4.51 13.38 -34.20
N ILE A 327 4.46 13.28 -32.87
CA ILE A 327 4.64 14.40 -31.94
C ILE A 327 5.95 14.29 -31.16
N HIS A 328 6.33 13.07 -30.77
CA HIS A 328 7.45 12.81 -29.86
C HIS A 328 8.09 11.44 -30.10
N ILE A 329 9.37 11.28 -29.78
CA ILE A 329 10.01 9.94 -29.74
C ILE A 329 9.96 9.46 -28.30
N PHE A 330 9.07 8.50 -28.02
CA PHE A 330 8.99 7.90 -26.70
C PHE A 330 10.18 6.96 -26.48
N ILE A 331 10.82 7.08 -25.32
CA ILE A 331 11.95 6.22 -24.94
C ILE A 331 11.48 5.35 -23.78
N PHE A 332 11.42 4.05 -24.01
CA PHE A 332 11.08 3.06 -23.00
C PHE A 332 12.33 2.35 -22.49
N TYR A 333 12.34 2.05 -21.20
CA TYR A 333 13.38 1.26 -20.53
C TYR A 333 12.74 -0.02 -20.03
N TYR A 334 13.35 -1.17 -20.31
CA TYR A 334 12.90 -2.49 -19.87
C TYR A 334 13.97 -3.16 -19.03
N ASN A 335 13.64 -3.59 -17.82
CA ASN A 335 14.53 -4.39 -17.00
C ASN A 335 14.32 -5.88 -17.27
N ARG A 336 15.34 -6.53 -17.84
CA ARG A 336 15.32 -7.96 -18.22
C ARG A 336 15.21 -8.92 -17.04
N HIS A 337 15.57 -8.48 -15.84
CA HIS A 337 15.56 -9.32 -14.64
C HIS A 337 14.27 -9.21 -13.85
N SER A 338 13.59 -8.06 -13.89
CA SER A 338 12.36 -7.81 -13.11
C SER A 338 11.09 -7.73 -13.94
N ASP A 339 11.18 -7.75 -15.27
CA ASP A 339 10.06 -7.54 -16.20
C ASP A 339 9.38 -6.16 -16.02
N GLN A 340 10.11 -5.19 -15.48
CA GLN A 340 9.62 -3.83 -15.21
C GLN A 340 9.89 -2.89 -16.38
N TRP A 341 8.95 -1.98 -16.62
CA TRP A 341 9.00 -0.99 -17.70
C TRP A 341 8.95 0.43 -17.17
N TRP A 342 9.68 1.33 -17.81
CA TRP A 342 9.61 2.77 -17.59
C TRP A 342 9.53 3.52 -18.91
N ILE A 343 8.96 4.72 -18.88
CA ILE A 343 8.98 5.67 -19.99
C ILE A 343 9.69 6.96 -19.57
N GLU A 344 10.56 7.47 -20.44
CA GLU A 344 11.31 8.70 -20.22
C GLU A 344 10.44 9.94 -20.49
N ILE A 345 10.50 10.89 -19.56
CA ILE A 345 10.04 12.27 -19.75
C ILE A 345 11.21 13.20 -19.45
N LYS A 346 11.47 14.13 -20.37
CA LYS A 346 12.40 15.23 -20.15
C LYS A 346 11.59 16.46 -19.77
N THR A 347 12.02 17.20 -18.75
CA THR A 347 11.51 18.55 -18.45
C THR A 347 12.12 19.59 -19.41
N GLU A 348 11.48 20.76 -19.65
CA GLU A 348 11.97 21.75 -20.62
C GLU A 348 13.17 22.53 -20.06
N GLY A 349 14.10 22.92 -20.95
CA GLY A 349 15.33 23.67 -20.65
C GLY A 349 16.61 22.94 -21.08
N GLU A 350 17.71 23.68 -21.26
CA GLU A 350 19.02 23.09 -21.62
C GLU A 350 19.56 22.10 -20.57
N ASP A 351 19.12 22.26 -19.31
CA ASP A 351 19.42 21.38 -18.16
C ASP A 351 18.24 20.48 -17.75
N GLY A 352 17.32 20.18 -18.68
CA GLY A 352 16.10 19.42 -18.40
C GLY A 352 16.35 18.12 -17.63
N ILE A 353 15.72 17.99 -16.45
CA ILE A 353 15.79 16.79 -15.61
C ILE A 353 15.07 15.66 -16.33
N LYS A 354 15.79 14.54 -16.52
CA LYS A 354 15.22 13.28 -16.99
C LYS A 354 14.48 12.59 -15.85
N CYS A 355 13.21 12.29 -16.08
CA CYS A 355 12.38 11.49 -15.18
C CYS A 355 11.99 10.18 -15.88
N LEU A 356 12.02 9.08 -15.15
CA LEU A 356 11.62 7.77 -15.65
C LEU A 356 10.40 7.29 -14.88
N ILE A 357 9.28 7.15 -15.57
CA ILE A 357 8.00 6.88 -14.94
C ILE A 357 7.65 5.41 -15.12
N PRO A 358 7.25 4.70 -14.05
CA PRO A 358 6.78 3.33 -14.11
C PRO A 358 5.59 3.18 -15.06
N CYS A 359 5.75 2.36 -16.08
CA CYS A 359 4.70 2.00 -17.02
C CYS A 359 4.57 0.48 -17.11
N SER A 360 3.53 0.00 -17.79
CA SER A 360 3.38 -1.42 -18.09
C SER A 360 3.86 -1.73 -19.51
N LYS A 361 4.00 -3.02 -19.81
CA LYS A 361 4.23 -3.48 -21.18
C LYS A 361 3.07 -3.11 -22.11
N LYS A 362 1.84 -3.01 -21.58
CA LYS A 362 0.66 -2.59 -22.34
C LYS A 362 0.82 -1.17 -22.88
N ASP A 363 1.39 -0.26 -22.08
CA ASP A 363 1.71 1.11 -22.51
C ASP A 363 2.70 1.13 -23.68
N TYR A 364 3.73 0.29 -23.63
CA TYR A 364 4.68 0.14 -24.73
C TYR A 364 4.00 -0.40 -26.00
N THR A 365 3.17 -1.43 -25.90
CA THR A 365 2.44 -1.98 -27.06
C THR A 365 1.51 -0.95 -27.68
N LYS A 366 0.78 -0.18 -26.87
CA LYS A 366 -0.07 0.93 -27.36
C LYS A 366 0.73 2.00 -28.09
N ALA A 367 1.90 2.36 -27.57
CA ALA A 367 2.79 3.31 -28.23
C ALA A 367 3.25 2.82 -29.62
N LEU A 368 3.50 1.52 -29.79
CA LEU A 368 3.82 0.94 -31.10
C LEU A 368 2.65 1.01 -32.09
N GLU A 369 1.42 1.04 -31.58
CA GLU A 369 0.19 1.20 -32.37
C GLU A 369 -0.11 2.67 -32.71
N GLY A 370 0.73 3.60 -32.24
CA GLY A 370 0.60 5.05 -32.48
C GLY A 370 -0.22 5.79 -31.42
N GLU A 371 -0.67 5.12 -30.36
CA GLU A 371 -1.36 5.76 -29.24
C GLU A 371 -0.37 6.42 -28.28
N ILE A 372 -0.68 7.62 -27.80
CA ILE A 372 0.11 8.26 -26.74
C ILE A 372 -0.22 7.58 -25.41
N PRO A 373 0.77 7.04 -24.67
CA PRO A 373 0.50 6.42 -23.37
C PRO A 373 -0.11 7.41 -22.36
N ASP A 374 -1.25 7.06 -21.77
CA ASP A 374 -1.97 7.91 -20.82
C ASP A 374 -1.09 8.36 -19.65
N LYS A 375 -0.25 7.46 -19.13
CA LYS A 375 0.71 7.77 -18.06
C LYS A 375 1.68 8.87 -18.44
N TRP A 376 2.20 8.82 -19.66
CA TRP A 376 3.12 9.85 -20.15
C TRP A 376 2.41 11.20 -20.18
N TRP A 377 1.19 11.23 -20.71
CA TRP A 377 0.39 12.44 -20.85
C TRP A 377 0.02 13.07 -19.49
N LYS A 378 -0.41 12.25 -18.52
CA LYS A 378 -0.73 12.73 -17.16
C LYS A 378 0.48 13.31 -16.43
N TYR A 379 1.64 12.67 -16.55
CA TYR A 379 2.87 13.18 -15.96
C TYR A 379 3.34 14.45 -16.67
N PHE A 380 3.24 14.51 -17.99
CA PHE A 380 3.56 15.71 -18.75
C PHE A 380 2.73 16.90 -18.21
N LYS A 381 1.39 16.79 -18.13
CA LYS A 381 0.51 17.83 -17.56
C LYS A 381 0.77 18.23 -16.09
N LYS A 382 1.43 17.37 -15.31
CA LYS A 382 1.74 17.68 -13.89
C LYS A 382 2.94 18.59 -13.76
N PHE A 383 3.90 18.45 -14.66
CA PHE A 383 5.17 19.17 -14.61
C PHE A 383 5.26 20.30 -15.66
N TYR A 384 4.27 20.36 -16.57
CA TYR A 384 4.10 21.33 -17.64
C TYR A 384 2.66 21.80 -17.71
#